data_AF-A0AAU9GBG0-F1
#
_entry.id   AF-A0AAU9GBG0-F1
#
_cell.length_a   1.000
_cell.length_b   1.000
_cell.length_c   1.000
_cell.angle_alpha   90.00
_cell.angle_beta   90.00
_cell.angle_gamma   90.00
#
_symmetry.space_group_name_H-M   'P 1'
#
loop_
_entity.id
_entity.type
_entity.pdbx_description
1 polymer ?
#
loop_
_entity_poly.entity_id
_entity_poly.type
_entity_poly.pdbx_seq_one_letter_code
_entity_poly.pdbx_strand_id
1 'polypeptide(L)'
;MLRLLTKTRFARQLATASRASAGCSRFYAQKVANEKLKPEEGAISNEPIQFFGSQAATWRARETRSGGSDESLWYQPYVISASLAVFLLYFCCLREESDIDQRLEGNLYDHVSGLEEVQLTVNYRYNKEHGLDTKEQEKRLIEIGVDMKQLDAKLAAQ
;
A
#
# COMPACT_ATOMS: atom_id res chain seq x y z
N MET A 1 48.62 -30.82 -10.32
CA MET A 1 47.16 -30.94 -10.18
C MET A 1 46.49 -29.95 -11.12
N LEU A 2 45.96 -30.43 -12.24
CA LEU A 2 45.10 -29.66 -13.15
C LEU A 2 43.70 -29.54 -12.54
N ARG A 3 43.11 -28.34 -12.60
CA ARG A 3 41.65 -28.19 -12.73
C ARG A 3 41.36 -27.07 -13.73
N LEU A 4 40.98 -27.49 -14.93
CA LEU A 4 40.16 -26.73 -15.86
C LEU A 4 38.81 -26.42 -15.21
N LEU A 5 38.36 -25.16 -15.27
CA LEU A 5 36.94 -24.86 -15.28
C LEU A 5 36.64 -23.75 -16.29
N THR A 6 35.85 -24.16 -17.26
CA THR A 6 35.20 -23.44 -18.34
C THR A 6 34.03 -22.60 -17.80
N LYS A 7 33.74 -21.45 -18.42
CA LYS A 7 32.51 -21.20 -19.20
C LYS A 7 32.16 -19.71 -19.38
N THR A 8 31.93 -19.40 -20.66
CA THR A 8 30.86 -18.55 -21.24
C THR A 8 30.81 -17.06 -20.91
N ARG A 9 31.27 -16.27 -21.89
CA ARG A 9 30.74 -14.94 -22.19
C ARG A 9 29.34 -15.10 -22.79
N PHE A 10 28.32 -14.54 -22.12
CA PHE A 10 27.03 -14.26 -22.74
C PHE A 10 26.88 -12.74 -22.82
N ALA A 11 27.10 -12.21 -24.03
CA ALA A 11 26.57 -10.92 -24.41
C ALA A 11 25.04 -11.05 -24.51
N ARG A 12 24.30 -10.18 -23.83
CA ARG A 12 22.89 -9.92 -24.13
C ARG A 12 22.71 -8.42 -24.37
N GLN A 13 21.98 -8.18 -25.44
CA GLN A 13 21.83 -6.92 -26.14
C GLN A 13 21.06 -5.87 -25.33
N LEU A 14 21.44 -4.62 -25.56
CA LEU A 14 20.70 -3.42 -25.18
C LEU A 14 19.36 -3.42 -25.92
N ALA A 15 18.25 -3.44 -25.18
CA ALA A 15 16.94 -3.11 -25.70
C ALA A 15 16.61 -1.66 -25.32
N THR A 16 16.57 -0.78 -26.32
CA THR A 16 16.06 0.58 -26.24
C THR A 16 14.53 0.52 -26.22
N ALA A 17 13.93 0.53 -25.02
CA ALA A 17 12.50 0.78 -24.86
C ALA A 17 12.27 2.28 -24.72
N SER A 18 12.02 2.94 -25.85
CA SER A 18 11.34 4.24 -25.88
C SER A 18 9.91 4.04 -25.38
N ARG A 19 9.62 4.49 -24.17
CA ARG A 19 8.24 4.72 -23.73
C ARG A 19 8.23 6.01 -22.92
N ALA A 20 7.59 7.01 -23.51
CA ALA A 20 7.49 8.36 -23.01
C ALA A 20 6.97 8.38 -21.57
N SER A 21 7.84 8.74 -20.63
CA SER A 21 7.40 9.24 -19.33
C SER A 21 6.90 10.66 -19.55
N ALA A 22 5.60 10.87 -19.32
CA ALA A 22 5.05 12.20 -19.15
C ALA A 22 5.73 12.80 -17.90
N GLY A 23 6.78 13.59 -18.13
CA GLY A 23 7.46 14.35 -17.10
C GLY A 23 6.50 15.41 -16.58
N CYS A 24 5.91 15.16 -15.41
CA CYS A 24 5.33 16.22 -14.60
C CYS A 24 6.49 17.15 -14.20
N SER A 25 6.63 18.27 -14.93
CA SER A 25 7.54 19.35 -14.57
C SER A 25 7.07 19.92 -13.24
N ARG A 26 7.77 19.58 -12.16
CA ARG A 26 7.64 20.30 -10.87
C ARG A 26 8.10 21.72 -11.12
N PHE A 27 7.16 22.63 -11.31
CA PHE A 27 7.42 24.06 -11.30
C PHE A 27 7.74 24.46 -9.85
N TYR A 28 9.01 24.68 -9.54
CA TYR A 28 9.39 25.39 -8.33
C TYR A 28 9.14 26.87 -8.54
N ALA A 29 8.25 27.47 -7.75
CA ALA A 29 8.06 28.91 -7.72
C ALA A 29 9.28 29.55 -7.04
N GLN A 30 10.14 30.21 -7.82
CA GLN A 30 11.25 30.99 -7.27
C GLN A 30 10.68 32.26 -6.64
N LYS A 31 10.82 32.38 -5.33
CA LYS A 31 10.48 33.60 -4.59
C LYS A 31 11.48 34.70 -5.01
N VAL A 32 11.01 35.70 -5.76
CA VAL A 32 11.81 36.89 -6.07
C VAL A 32 12.00 37.67 -4.78
N ALA A 33 13.18 37.53 -4.16
CA ALA A 33 13.58 38.31 -3.01
C ALA A 33 14.20 39.64 -3.49
N ASN A 34 13.73 40.72 -2.85
CA ASN A 34 14.04 42.12 -3.12
C ASN A 34 15.56 42.37 -3.25
N GLU A 35 15.95 43.00 -4.37
CA GLU A 35 17.33 43.26 -4.77
C GLU A 35 18.05 44.17 -3.76
N LYS A 36 19.18 43.69 -3.22
CA LYS A 36 20.31 44.56 -2.90
C LYS A 36 21.62 43.94 -3.34
N LEU A 37 22.17 44.57 -4.37
CA LEU A 37 23.57 44.59 -4.84
C LEU A 37 24.22 43.26 -5.20
N LYS A 38 24.23 43.03 -6.53
CA LYS A 38 25.26 42.31 -7.31
C LYS A 38 26.68 42.59 -6.79
N PRO A 39 27.54 41.57 -6.83
CA PRO A 39 28.79 41.72 -7.56
C PRO A 39 28.74 40.78 -8.77
N GLU A 40 28.86 41.41 -9.94
CA GLU A 40 29.43 40.87 -11.18
C GLU A 40 29.10 39.40 -11.54
N GLU A 41 28.20 39.26 -12.50
CA GLU A 41 28.10 38.05 -13.32
C GLU A 41 29.43 37.82 -14.06
N GLY A 42 30.00 36.61 -13.94
CA GLY A 42 30.81 36.04 -15.04
C GLY A 42 32.32 35.90 -14.85
N ALA A 43 32.90 36.15 -13.68
CA ALA A 43 34.29 35.73 -13.44
C ALA A 43 34.31 34.32 -12.84
N ILE A 44 34.44 33.29 -13.68
CA ILE A 44 34.81 31.94 -13.22
C ILE A 44 36.28 32.04 -12.75
N SER A 45 36.47 32.43 -11.49
CA SER A 45 37.78 32.35 -10.86
C SER A 45 38.19 30.88 -10.80
N ASN A 46 39.41 30.57 -11.24
CA ASN A 46 40.00 29.22 -11.12
C ASN A 46 40.45 28.92 -9.67
N GLU A 47 40.15 29.82 -8.74
CA GLU A 47 40.44 29.62 -7.32
C GLU A 47 39.45 28.65 -6.69
N PRO A 48 39.89 27.86 -5.68
CA PRO A 48 38.99 26.98 -4.95
C PRO A 48 37.84 27.74 -4.29
N ILE A 49 36.61 27.29 -4.52
CA ILE A 49 35.41 27.85 -3.88
C ILE A 49 35.50 27.61 -2.36
N GLN A 50 35.43 28.69 -1.59
CA GLN A 50 35.47 28.60 -0.13
C GLN A 50 34.12 28.12 0.41
N PHE A 51 34.14 27.09 1.27
CA PHE A 51 32.92 26.57 1.89
C PHE A 51 32.39 27.51 2.96
N PHE A 52 33.24 27.95 3.89
CA PHE A 52 32.86 28.86 4.97
C PHE A 52 32.49 30.24 4.40
N GLY A 53 31.27 30.71 4.70
CA GLY A 53 30.74 31.97 4.16
C GLY A 53 29.97 31.82 2.85
N SER A 54 29.98 30.65 2.21
CA SER A 54 29.11 30.36 1.06
C SER A 54 27.68 30.03 1.51
N GLN A 55 26.71 30.14 0.60
CA GLN A 55 25.33 29.69 0.85
C GLN A 55 25.25 28.17 1.16
N ALA A 56 26.23 27.39 0.70
CA ALA A 56 26.32 25.97 1.01
C ALA A 56 26.59 25.70 2.50
N ALA A 57 27.22 26.63 3.22
CA ALA A 57 27.45 26.48 4.66
C ALA A 57 26.19 26.66 5.51
N THR A 58 25.19 27.39 5.01
CA THR A 58 23.89 27.57 5.68
C THR A 58 22.95 26.38 5.47
N TRP A 59 23.19 25.58 4.41
CA TRP A 59 22.38 24.43 4.07
C TRP A 59 22.48 23.32 5.12
N ARG A 60 21.35 22.99 5.76
CA ARG A 60 21.36 21.95 6.81
C ARG A 60 21.29 20.56 6.21
N ALA A 61 22.02 19.61 6.81
CA ALA A 61 21.92 18.19 6.42
C ALA A 61 20.48 17.64 6.48
N ARG A 62 19.62 18.23 7.34
CA ARG A 62 18.19 17.93 7.38
C ARG A 62 17.51 18.19 6.02
N GLU A 63 17.82 19.30 5.37
CA GLU A 63 17.17 19.76 4.13
C GLU A 63 17.49 18.82 2.95
N THR A 64 18.72 18.30 2.85
CA THR A 64 19.04 17.25 1.87
C THR A 64 18.37 15.91 2.19
N ARG A 65 18.29 15.55 3.48
CA ARG A 65 17.85 14.22 3.90
C ARG A 65 16.33 14.04 3.83
N SER A 66 15.55 15.04 4.24
CA SER A 66 14.09 14.92 4.37
C SER A 66 13.32 15.40 3.14
N GLY A 67 13.96 16.03 2.16
CA GLY A 67 13.38 16.27 0.83
C GLY A 67 12.05 17.04 0.81
N GLY A 68 11.78 17.86 1.83
CA GLY A 68 10.57 18.64 1.96
C GLY A 68 10.80 19.83 2.88
N SER A 69 10.33 21.01 2.46
CA SER A 69 10.24 22.17 3.33
C SER A 69 9.15 21.93 4.38
N ASP A 70 9.41 22.31 5.63
CA ASP A 70 8.40 22.31 6.72
C ASP A 70 7.23 23.29 6.46
N GLU A 71 7.25 24.00 5.32
CA GLU A 71 6.19 24.87 4.82
C GLU A 71 5.00 24.06 4.27
N SER A 72 4.33 23.33 5.16
CA SER A 72 2.98 22.83 4.89
C SER A 72 1.98 23.89 5.31
N LEU A 73 1.03 24.22 4.42
CA LEU A 73 0.02 25.22 4.75
C LEU A 73 -0.94 24.64 5.79
N TRP A 74 -1.28 25.43 6.81
CA TRP A 74 -2.13 24.99 7.91
C TRP A 74 -3.51 24.49 7.47
N TYR A 75 -4.02 24.98 6.33
CA TYR A 75 -5.31 24.59 5.77
C TYR A 75 -5.26 23.35 4.86
N GLN A 76 -4.07 22.90 4.45
CA GLN A 76 -3.88 21.74 3.58
C GLN A 76 -4.58 20.47 4.08
N PRO A 77 -4.43 20.03 5.36
CA PRO A 77 -5.13 18.84 5.83
C PRO A 77 -6.65 19.01 5.79
N TYR A 78 -7.17 20.19 6.10
CA TYR A 78 -8.61 20.44 6.11
C TYR A 78 -9.23 20.39 4.72
N VAL A 79 -8.56 20.92 3.69
CA VAL A 79 -9.04 20.84 2.30
C VAL A 79 -9.05 19.39 1.81
N ILE A 80 -8.03 18.61 2.15
CA ILE A 80 -7.96 17.19 1.79
C ILE A 80 -9.05 16.42 2.54
N SER A 81 -9.20 16.63 3.84
CA SER A 81 -10.25 15.98 4.63
C SER A 81 -11.65 16.37 4.17
N ALA A 82 -11.90 17.64 3.82
CA ALA A 82 -13.19 18.09 3.33
C ALA A 82 -13.53 17.46 1.97
N SER A 83 -12.57 17.40 1.04
CA SER A 83 -12.82 16.76 -0.26
C SER A 83 -13.09 15.26 -0.11
N LEU A 84 -12.31 14.55 0.71
CA LEU A 84 -12.57 13.15 1.04
C LEU A 84 -13.91 12.96 1.76
N ALA A 85 -14.27 13.83 2.69
CA ALA A 85 -15.55 13.75 3.40
C ALA A 85 -16.74 13.94 2.46
N VAL A 86 -16.66 14.90 1.52
CA VAL A 86 -17.71 15.09 0.50
C VAL A 86 -17.81 13.87 -0.42
N PHE A 87 -16.68 13.30 -0.84
CA PHE A 87 -16.68 12.05 -1.61
C PHE A 87 -17.32 10.91 -0.82
N LEU A 88 -16.94 10.70 0.44
CA LEU A 88 -17.50 9.64 1.28
C LEU A 88 -18.99 9.85 1.53
N LEU A 89 -19.43 11.08 1.81
CA LEU A 89 -20.84 11.39 2.02
C LEU A 89 -21.66 11.13 0.75
N TYR A 90 -21.11 11.43 -0.43
CA TYR A 90 -21.72 11.03 -1.69
C TYR A 90 -21.81 9.50 -1.81
N PHE A 91 -20.72 8.77 -1.61
CA PHE A 91 -20.71 7.31 -1.81
C PHE A 91 -21.53 6.53 -0.78
N CYS A 92 -21.54 6.96 0.49
CA CYS A 92 -22.16 6.22 1.58
C CYS A 92 -23.64 6.58 1.79
N CYS A 93 -24.08 7.79 1.42
CA CYS A 93 -25.42 8.26 1.75
C CYS A 93 -26.22 8.79 0.56
N LEU A 94 -25.59 9.53 -0.35
CA LEU A 94 -26.32 10.24 -1.42
C LEU A 94 -26.39 9.45 -2.74
N ARG A 95 -25.46 8.52 -2.95
CA ARG A 95 -25.47 7.59 -4.08
C ARG A 95 -26.67 6.66 -3.91
N GLU A 96 -27.47 6.54 -4.97
CA GLU A 96 -28.54 5.55 -5.02
C GLU A 96 -28.00 4.17 -4.64
N GLU A 97 -28.77 3.43 -3.84
CA GLU A 97 -28.38 2.13 -3.32
C GLU A 97 -27.98 1.22 -4.46
N SER A 98 -26.74 0.72 -4.42
CA SER A 98 -26.25 -0.20 -5.43
C SER A 98 -26.85 -1.58 -5.17
N ASP A 99 -27.21 -2.34 -6.19
CA ASP A 99 -27.64 -3.75 -6.05
C ASP A 99 -26.66 -4.58 -5.21
N ILE A 100 -25.38 -4.18 -5.18
CA ILE A 100 -24.33 -4.80 -4.36
C ILE A 100 -24.56 -4.52 -2.87
N ASP A 101 -24.97 -3.31 -2.50
CA ASP A 101 -25.23 -2.94 -1.11
C ASP A 101 -26.44 -3.72 -0.57
N GLN A 102 -27.52 -3.85 -1.35
CA GLN A 102 -28.67 -4.71 -1.01
C GLN A 102 -28.29 -6.19 -0.86
N ARG A 103 -27.39 -6.69 -1.73
CA ARG A 103 -26.90 -8.08 -1.64
C ARG A 103 -25.97 -8.31 -0.46
N LEU A 104 -25.37 -7.28 0.11
CA LEU A 104 -24.58 -7.38 1.33
C LEU A 104 -25.46 -7.29 2.58
N GLU A 105 -26.70 -6.81 2.46
CA GLU A 105 -27.66 -6.82 3.55
C GLU A 105 -28.13 -8.25 3.84
N GLY A 106 -28.14 -8.64 5.12
CA GLY A 106 -28.51 -9.99 5.57
C GLY A 106 -27.35 -10.84 6.09
N ASN A 107 -27.62 -12.11 6.33
CA ASN A 107 -26.64 -13.03 6.89
C ASN A 107 -25.68 -13.52 5.81
N LEU A 108 -24.37 -13.48 6.06
CA LEU A 108 -23.35 -13.86 5.08
C LEU A 108 -23.47 -15.32 4.62
N TYR A 109 -24.00 -16.17 5.51
CA TYR A 109 -24.24 -17.58 5.24
C TYR A 109 -25.34 -17.82 4.19
N ASP A 110 -26.30 -16.90 4.06
CA ASP A 110 -27.37 -17.00 3.06
C ASP A 110 -26.86 -16.63 1.65
N HIS A 111 -25.85 -15.75 1.58
CA HIS A 111 -25.27 -15.25 0.34
C HIS A 111 -24.18 -16.15 -0.23
N VAL A 112 -23.42 -16.84 0.62
CA VAL A 112 -22.33 -17.72 0.23
C VAL A 112 -22.65 -19.15 0.65
N SER A 113 -23.20 -19.92 -0.30
CA SER A 113 -23.51 -21.33 -0.09
C SER A 113 -22.26 -22.11 0.35
N GLY A 114 -22.35 -22.80 1.49
CA GLY A 114 -21.28 -23.66 2.02
C GLY A 114 -20.26 -22.96 2.92
N LEU A 115 -20.34 -21.63 3.10
CA LEU A 115 -19.45 -20.93 4.02
C LEU A 115 -19.67 -21.36 5.49
N GLU A 116 -20.94 -21.53 5.87
CA GLU A 116 -21.34 -21.98 7.20
C GLU A 116 -20.76 -23.37 7.49
N GLU A 117 -20.92 -24.32 6.57
CA GLU A 117 -20.39 -25.68 6.69
C GLU A 117 -18.87 -25.68 6.92
N VAL A 118 -18.11 -24.91 6.14
CA VAL A 118 -16.66 -24.86 6.26
C VAL A 118 -16.26 -24.28 7.62
N GLN A 119 -16.90 -23.19 8.04
CA GLN A 119 -16.60 -22.55 9.32
C GLN A 119 -16.96 -23.45 10.51
N LEU A 120 -18.10 -24.14 10.47
CA LEU A 120 -18.49 -25.10 11.50
C LEU A 120 -17.56 -26.31 11.52
N THR A 121 -17.11 -26.81 10.37
CA THR A 121 -16.17 -27.93 10.29
C THR A 121 -14.81 -27.58 10.92
N VAL A 122 -14.30 -26.38 10.64
CA VAL A 122 -13.04 -25.88 11.23
C VAL A 122 -13.18 -25.70 12.74
N ASN A 123 -14.28 -25.07 13.18
CA ASN A 123 -14.55 -24.89 14.61
C ASN A 123 -14.74 -26.22 15.33
N TYR A 124 -15.45 -27.16 14.73
CA TYR A 124 -15.65 -28.51 15.26
C TYR A 124 -14.32 -29.24 15.44
N ARG A 125 -13.46 -29.20 14.41
CA ARG A 125 -12.11 -29.77 14.48
C ARG A 125 -11.30 -29.15 15.62
N TYR A 126 -11.26 -27.82 15.69
CA TYR A 126 -10.53 -27.12 16.73
C TYR A 126 -11.03 -27.48 18.14
N ASN A 127 -12.34 -27.48 18.36
CA ASN A 127 -12.93 -27.81 19.67
C ASN A 127 -12.67 -29.27 20.05
N LYS A 128 -12.71 -30.19 19.08
CA LYS A 128 -12.42 -31.62 19.30
C LYS A 128 -10.96 -31.85 19.70
N GLU A 129 -10.02 -31.13 19.08
CA GLU A 129 -8.60 -31.17 19.43
C GLU A 129 -8.31 -30.59 20.83
N HIS A 130 -9.09 -29.59 21.26
CA HIS A 130 -8.90 -28.88 22.53
C HIS A 130 -9.81 -29.37 23.67
N GLY A 131 -10.65 -30.38 23.42
CA GLY A 131 -11.57 -30.96 24.43
C GLY A 131 -12.68 -30.00 24.90
N LEU A 132 -13.07 -29.04 24.05
CA LEU A 132 -14.16 -28.10 24.30
C LEU A 132 -15.51 -28.68 23.88
N ASP A 133 -16.61 -28.10 24.34
CA ASP A 133 -17.97 -28.57 23.99
C ASP A 133 -18.26 -28.40 22.49
N THR A 134 -18.80 -29.44 21.86
CA THR A 134 -19.07 -29.53 20.41
C THR A 134 -20.56 -29.66 20.06
N LYS A 135 -21.44 -29.67 21.07
CA LYS A 135 -22.87 -30.00 20.90
C LYS A 135 -23.61 -29.03 19.99
N GLU A 136 -23.29 -27.74 20.05
CA GLU A 136 -23.95 -26.72 19.22
C GLU A 136 -23.54 -26.84 17.75
N GLN A 137 -22.26 -27.13 17.49
CA GLN A 137 -21.72 -27.31 16.15
C GLN A 137 -22.29 -28.57 15.50
N GLU A 138 -22.35 -29.68 16.25
CA GLU A 138 -22.94 -30.94 15.77
C GLU A 138 -24.41 -30.76 15.41
N LYS A 139 -25.20 -30.09 16.27
CA LYS A 139 -26.61 -29.83 16.00
C LYS A 139 -26.80 -29.00 14.73
N ARG A 140 -26.01 -27.93 14.54
CA ARG A 140 -26.08 -27.09 13.34
C ARG A 140 -25.61 -27.82 12.08
N LEU A 141 -24.55 -28.62 12.15
CA LEU A 141 -24.10 -29.44 11.02
C LEU A 141 -25.17 -30.46 10.58
N ILE A 142 -25.93 -31.01 11.53
CA ILE A 142 -27.07 -31.89 11.25
C ILE A 142 -28.22 -31.12 10.60
N GLU A 143 -28.52 -29.90 11.06
CA GLU A 143 -29.55 -29.03 10.47
C GLU A 143 -29.23 -28.67 9.01
N ILE A 144 -27.95 -28.51 8.66
CA ILE A 144 -27.46 -28.25 7.30
C ILE A 144 -27.47 -29.53 6.43
N GLY A 145 -27.60 -30.71 7.04
CA GLY A 145 -27.67 -32.01 6.35
C GLY A 145 -26.31 -32.67 6.08
N VAL A 146 -25.26 -32.26 6.78
CA VAL A 146 -23.92 -32.85 6.64
C VAL A 146 -23.85 -34.18 7.39
N ASP A 147 -23.41 -35.24 6.72
CA ASP A 147 -23.27 -36.55 7.33
C ASP A 147 -22.04 -36.60 8.25
N MET A 148 -22.30 -36.58 9.57
CA MET A 148 -21.26 -36.56 10.60
C MET A 148 -20.27 -37.72 10.47
N LYS A 149 -20.74 -38.90 10.02
CA LYS A 149 -19.89 -40.08 9.83
C LYS A 149 -18.83 -39.84 8.76
N GLN A 150 -19.20 -39.14 7.68
CA GLN A 150 -18.28 -38.80 6.61
C GLN A 150 -17.29 -37.72 7.05
N LEU A 151 -17.75 -36.76 7.86
CA LEU A 151 -16.91 -35.69 8.39
C LEU A 151 -15.84 -36.24 9.33
N ASP A 152 -16.23 -37.10 10.28
CA ASP A 152 -15.31 -37.78 11.18
C ASP A 152 -14.32 -38.67 10.44
N ALA A 153 -14.76 -39.40 9.41
CA ALA A 153 -13.87 -40.21 8.58
C ALA A 153 -12.84 -39.34 7.83
N LYS A 154 -13.24 -38.15 7.33
CA LYS A 154 -12.32 -37.19 6.70
C LYS A 154 -11.34 -36.57 7.69
N LEU A 155 -11.79 -36.25 8.89
CA LEU A 155 -10.94 -35.71 9.95
C LEU A 155 -9.94 -36.76 10.47
N ALA A 156 -10.34 -38.03 10.55
CA ALA A 156 -9.45 -39.12 10.96
C ALA A 156 -8.44 -39.53 9.87
N ALA A 157 -8.70 -39.19 8.61
CA ALA A 157 -7.83 -39.49 7.48
C ALA A 157 -6.79 -38.38 7.17
N GLN A 158 -6.94 -37.20 7.79
CA GLN A 158 -5.99 -36.08 7.70
C GLN A 158 -4.99 -36.08 8.84
#